data_AF-A0A4U8UNV3-F1
#
_entry.id   AF-A0A4U8UNV3-F1
#
_cell.length_a   1.000
_cell.length_b   1.000
_cell.length_c   1.000
_cell.angle_alpha   90.00
_cell.angle_beta   90.00
_cell.angle_gamma   90.00
#
_symmetry.space_group_name_H-M   'P 1'
#
loop_
_entity.id
_entity.type
_entity.pdbx_description
1 polymer ?
#
loop_
_entity_poly.entity_id
_entity_poly.type
_entity_poly.pdbx_seq_one_letter_code
_entity_poly.pdbx_strand_id
1 'polypeptide(L)'
;MWPQFRAIQDSALVSSDQLRRHVQIYMKGLHNVIGAMDDEAELTRILRRIADAHARHGVHQFHVHNMLPEFVAVLYPCLHQRSPEVKKAWTTFFDVIGSLIDKLSHDRKWAE
;
A
#
# COMPACT_ATOMS: atom_id res chain seq x y z
N MET A 1 12.28 -0.35 -6.55
CA MET A 1 11.23 -1.02 -5.74
C MET A 1 10.74 -2.34 -6.34
N TRP A 2 10.58 -2.47 -7.66
CA TRP A 2 9.91 -3.64 -8.26
C TRP A 2 10.82 -4.49 -9.18
N PRO A 3 11.74 -5.31 -8.65
CA PRO A 3 12.61 -6.17 -9.46
C PRO A 3 11.84 -7.07 -10.44
N GLN A 4 10.68 -7.58 -10.04
CA GLN A 4 9.85 -8.49 -10.82
C GLN A 4 9.26 -7.88 -12.09
N PHE A 5 9.23 -6.55 -12.21
CA PHE A 5 8.73 -5.85 -13.40
C PHE A 5 9.85 -5.38 -14.32
N ARG A 6 11.13 -5.40 -13.89
CA ARG A 6 12.25 -4.82 -14.67
C ARG A 6 12.46 -5.46 -16.04
N ALA A 7 12.12 -6.74 -16.19
CA ALA A 7 12.28 -7.47 -17.44
C ALA A 7 11.11 -7.31 -18.41
N ILE A 8 10.03 -6.62 -18.00
CA ILE A 8 8.81 -6.47 -18.77
C ILE A 8 8.85 -5.12 -19.47
N GLN A 9 8.62 -5.09 -20.78
CA GLN A 9 8.49 -3.83 -21.51
C GLN A 9 7.23 -3.07 -21.08
N ASP A 10 7.30 -1.75 -21.02
CA ASP A 10 6.19 -0.89 -20.56
C ASP A 10 4.88 -1.17 -21.29
N SER A 11 4.92 -1.37 -22.61
CA SER A 11 3.75 -1.69 -23.43
C SER A 11 3.10 -3.04 -23.10
N ALA A 12 3.87 -3.97 -22.53
CA ALA A 12 3.42 -5.30 -22.12
C ALA A 12 3.09 -5.38 -20.62
N LEU A 13 3.38 -4.34 -19.84
CA LEU A 13 3.20 -4.36 -18.38
C LEU A 13 1.74 -4.55 -17.98
N VAL A 14 0.83 -3.83 -18.64
CA VAL A 14 -0.62 -3.84 -18.35
C VAL A 14 -1.25 -5.22 -18.56
N SER A 15 -0.72 -6.02 -19.49
CA SER A 15 -1.19 -7.38 -19.77
C SER A 15 -0.40 -8.47 -19.04
N SER A 16 0.62 -8.11 -18.26
CA SER A 16 1.50 -9.09 -17.61
C SER A 16 0.83 -9.81 -16.43
N ASP A 17 1.12 -11.11 -16.30
CA ASP A 17 0.67 -11.90 -15.16
C ASP A 17 1.30 -11.42 -13.84
N GLN A 18 2.53 -10.90 -13.90
CA GLN A 18 3.24 -10.35 -12.75
C GLN A 18 2.47 -9.15 -12.17
N LEU A 19 2.04 -8.21 -13.02
CA LEU A 19 1.24 -7.08 -12.56
C LEU A 19 -0.11 -7.55 -12.02
N ARG A 20 -0.78 -8.47 -12.73
CA ARG A 20 -2.08 -9.02 -12.27
C ARG A 20 -1.98 -9.62 -10.87
N ARG A 21 -0.99 -10.48 -10.63
CA ARG A 21 -0.76 -11.09 -9.31
C ARG A 21 -0.45 -10.04 -8.26
N HIS A 22 0.36 -9.04 -8.59
CA HIS A 22 0.70 -7.96 -7.68
C HIS A 22 -0.55 -7.17 -7.26
N VAL A 23 -1.39 -6.78 -8.21
CA VAL A 23 -2.65 -6.06 -7.95
C VAL A 23 -3.60 -6.90 -7.10
N GLN A 24 -3.70 -8.21 -7.34
CA GLN A 24 -4.53 -9.10 -6.50
C GLN A 24 -4.06 -9.12 -5.03
N ILE A 25 -2.75 -9.21 -4.79
CA ILE A 25 -2.19 -9.16 -3.44
C ILE A 25 -2.44 -7.79 -2.81
N TYR A 26 -2.23 -6.71 -3.55
CA TYR A 26 -2.47 -5.35 -3.12
C TYR A 26 -3.94 -5.15 -2.69
N MET A 27 -4.90 -5.50 -3.55
CA MET A 27 -6.32 -5.36 -3.26
C MET A 27 -6.77 -6.25 -2.10
N LYS A 28 -6.26 -7.48 -2.00
CA LYS A 28 -6.51 -8.36 -0.84
C LYS A 28 -5.96 -7.73 0.45
N GLY A 29 -4.80 -7.09 0.40
CA GLY A 29 -4.23 -6.35 1.52
C GLY A 29 -5.17 -5.26 2.03
N LEU A 30 -5.66 -4.40 1.12
CA LEU A 30 -6.61 -3.34 1.46
C LEU A 30 -7.93 -3.90 2.01
N HIS A 31 -8.47 -4.95 1.39
CA HIS A 31 -9.70 -5.60 1.85
C HIS A 31 -9.56 -6.12 3.29
N ASN A 32 -8.44 -6.77 3.62
CA ASN A 32 -8.19 -7.27 4.97
C ASN A 32 -8.07 -6.14 6.00
N VAL A 33 -7.47 -5.00 5.62
CA VAL A 33 -7.40 -3.83 6.51
C VAL A 33 -8.80 -3.31 6.81
N ILE A 34 -9.61 -3.10 5.77
CA ILE A 34 -10.99 -2.61 5.93
C ILE A 34 -11.81 -3.58 6.78
N GLY A 35 -11.71 -4.88 6.53
CA GLY A 35 -12.43 -5.91 7.27
C GLY A 35 -12.01 -6.05 8.74
N ALA A 36 -10.87 -5.49 9.14
CA ALA A 36 -10.38 -5.50 10.52
C ALA A 36 -10.62 -4.18 11.26
N MET A 37 -11.26 -3.18 10.65
CA MET A 37 -11.37 -1.83 11.25
C MET A 37 -12.10 -1.81 12.60
N ASP A 38 -12.99 -2.76 12.85
CA ASP A 38 -13.74 -2.88 14.11
C ASP A 38 -13.01 -3.71 15.20
N ASP A 39 -11.84 -4.28 14.87
CA ASP A 39 -10.98 -5.04 15.79
C ASP A 39 -9.58 -4.44 15.81
N GLU A 40 -9.30 -3.62 16.83
CA GLU A 40 -8.02 -2.92 16.98
C GLU A 40 -6.81 -3.86 17.03
N ALA A 41 -6.96 -5.04 17.66
CA ALA A 41 -5.87 -5.99 17.79
C ALA A 41 -5.53 -6.61 16.43
N GLU A 42 -6.56 -7.01 15.68
CA GLU A 42 -6.39 -7.57 14.34
C GLU A 42 -5.91 -6.51 13.33
N LEU A 43 -6.45 -5.30 13.39
CA LEU A 43 -6.00 -4.17 12.58
C LEU A 43 -4.51 -3.91 12.82
N THR A 44 -4.10 -3.79 14.08
CA THR A 44 -2.69 -3.57 14.46
C THR A 44 -1.81 -4.68 13.92
N ARG A 45 -2.23 -5.94 14.04
CA ARG A 45 -1.50 -7.10 13.53
C ARG A 45 -1.32 -7.05 12.02
N ILE A 46 -2.38 -6.72 11.26
CA ILE A 46 -2.34 -6.61 9.80
C ILE A 46 -1.45 -5.45 9.36
N LEU A 47 -1.63 -4.26 9.95
CA LEU A 47 -0.85 -3.06 9.61
C LEU A 47 0.64 -3.28 9.86
N ARG A 48 1.01 -3.87 11.01
CA ARG A 48 2.41 -4.22 11.32
C ARG A 48 2.99 -5.20 10.29
N ARG A 49 2.24 -6.24 9.91
CA ARG A 49 2.69 -7.20 8.90
C ARG A 49 2.91 -6.56 7.53
N ILE A 50 2.00 -5.68 7.11
CA ILE A 50 2.14 -4.93 5.85
C ILE A 50 3.37 -4.02 5.91
N ALA A 51 3.51 -3.24 6.98
CA ALA A 51 4.63 -2.32 7.13
C ALA A 51 5.98 -3.05 7.18
N ASP A 52 6.07 -4.15 7.92
CA ASP A 52 7.26 -4.99 8.01
C ASP A 52 7.70 -5.56 6.65
N ALA A 53 6.75 -6.06 5.86
CA ALA A 53 7.04 -6.57 4.51
C ALA A 53 7.57 -5.47 3.58
N HIS A 54 6.97 -4.27 3.62
CA HIS A 54 7.41 -3.13 2.81
C HIS A 54 8.78 -2.60 3.26
N ALA A 55 9.02 -2.49 4.56
CA ALA A 55 10.31 -2.11 5.13
C ALA A 55 11.44 -3.04 4.65
N ARG A 56 11.20 -4.36 4.65
CA ARG A 56 12.16 -5.37 4.13
C ARG A 56 12.50 -5.19 2.65
N HIS A 57 11.61 -4.58 1.87
CA HIS A 57 11.85 -4.29 0.46
C HIS A 57 12.40 -2.88 0.20
N GLY A 58 12.83 -2.15 1.25
CA GLY A 58 13.38 -0.80 1.13
C GLY A 58 12.33 0.23 0.68
N VAL A 59 11.06 -0.04 0.96
CA VAL A 59 9.98 0.94 0.76
C VAL A 59 10.02 1.93 1.91
N HIS A 60 9.65 3.18 1.63
CA HIS A 60 9.68 4.29 2.57
C HIS A 60 8.38 5.07 2.50
N GLN A 61 8.09 5.93 3.47
CA GLN A 61 6.84 6.70 3.50
C GLN A 61 6.60 7.46 2.19
N PHE A 62 7.62 8.13 1.65
CA PHE A 62 7.49 8.90 0.41
C PHE A 62 7.09 8.02 -0.79
N HIS A 63 7.56 6.77 -0.84
CA HIS A 63 7.18 5.82 -1.88
C HIS A 63 5.69 5.47 -1.82
N VAL A 64 5.14 5.30 -0.62
CA VAL A 64 3.72 5.02 -0.39
C VAL A 64 2.88 6.25 -0.75
N HIS A 65 3.31 7.44 -0.35
CA HIS A 65 2.61 8.69 -0.67
C HIS A 65 2.53 8.96 -2.18
N ASN A 66 3.57 8.60 -2.93
CA ASN A 66 3.56 8.76 -4.39
C ASN A 66 2.45 7.93 -5.08
N MET A 67 1.91 6.89 -4.44
CA MET A 67 0.82 6.08 -4.96
C MET A 67 -0.57 6.69 -4.71
N LEU A 68 -0.70 7.59 -3.73
CA LEU A 68 -1.99 8.12 -3.28
C LEU A 68 -2.75 8.90 -4.36
N PRO A 69 -2.13 9.80 -5.16
CA PRO A 69 -2.84 10.53 -6.21
C PRO A 69 -3.47 9.60 -7.24
N GLU A 70 -2.71 8.61 -7.71
CA GLU A 70 -3.16 7.63 -8.70
C GLU A 70 -4.26 6.73 -8.13
N PHE A 71 -4.11 6.31 -6.87
CA PHE A 71 -5.13 5.53 -6.18
C PHE A 71 -6.46 6.27 -6.08
N VAL A 72 -6.45 7.53 -5.66
CA VAL A 72 -7.65 8.36 -5.55
C VAL A 72 -8.28 8.64 -6.92
N ALA A 73 -7.45 8.85 -7.95
CA ALA A 73 -7.92 9.06 -9.32
C ALA A 73 -8.69 7.84 -9.86
N VAL A 74 -8.26 6.62 -9.52
CA VAL A 74 -8.96 5.38 -9.88
C VAL A 74 -10.18 5.12 -8.99
N LEU A 75 -10.11 5.47 -7.70
CA LEU A 75 -11.17 5.20 -6.74
C LEU A 75 -12.46 5.99 -7.05
N TYR A 76 -12.35 7.27 -7.40
CA TYR A 76 -13.51 8.13 -7.60
C TYR A 76 -14.48 7.65 -8.69
N PRO A 77 -14.03 7.24 -9.90
CA PRO A 77 -14.89 6.60 -10.88
C PRO A 77 -15.57 5.34 -10.33
N CYS A 78 -14.84 4.48 -9.60
CA CYS A 78 -15.38 3.23 -9.07
C CYS A 78 -16.49 3.43 -8.02
N LEU A 79 -16.36 4.48 -7.20
CA LEU A 79 -17.35 4.82 -6.19
C LEU A 79 -18.49 5.71 -6.73
N HIS A 80 -18.41 6.15 -7.98
CA HIS A 80 -19.31 7.15 -8.57
C HIS A 80 -19.48 8.42 -7.70
N GLN A 81 -18.47 8.74 -6.88
CA GLN A 81 -18.52 9.82 -5.90
C GLN A 81 -17.14 10.43 -5.69
N ARG A 82 -17.10 11.76 -5.60
CA ARG A 82 -15.93 12.53 -5.18
C ARG A 82 -16.21 13.14 -3.81
N SER A 83 -15.90 12.40 -2.76
CA SER A 83 -16.06 12.85 -1.37
C SER A 83 -14.71 13.27 -0.80
N PRO A 84 -14.59 14.51 -0.28
CA PRO A 84 -13.42 14.94 0.49
C PRO A 84 -13.14 14.03 1.69
N GLU A 85 -14.18 13.48 2.31
CA GLU A 85 -14.09 12.55 3.43
C GLU A 85 -13.45 11.23 3.02
N VAL A 86 -13.85 10.67 1.86
CA VAL A 86 -13.22 9.48 1.28
C VAL A 86 -11.75 9.73 1.01
N LYS A 87 -11.41 10.86 0.37
CA LYS A 87 -10.01 11.22 0.13
C LYS A 87 -9.23 11.31 1.44
N LYS A 88 -9.78 12.00 2.44
CA LYS A 88 -9.17 12.16 3.76
C LYS A 88 -8.93 10.81 4.43
N ALA A 89 -9.91 9.91 4.43
CA ALA A 89 -9.79 8.57 5.01
C ALA A 89 -8.64 7.78 4.38
N TRP A 90 -8.55 7.77 3.04
CA TRP A 90 -7.45 7.10 2.33
C TRP A 90 -6.11 7.79 2.56
N THR A 91 -6.06 9.12 2.60
CA THR A 91 -4.85 9.86 2.97
C THR A 91 -4.35 9.45 4.36
N THR A 92 -5.23 9.45 5.36
CA THR A 92 -4.89 9.01 6.73
C THR A 92 -4.39 7.58 6.77
N PHE A 93 -5.01 6.66 6.02
CA PHE A 93 -4.51 5.28 5.93
C PHE A 93 -3.09 5.20 5.35
N PHE A 94 -2.82 5.90 4.25
CA PHE A 94 -1.50 5.94 3.61
C PHE A 94 -0.45 6.59 4.53
N ASP A 95 -0.81 7.64 5.25
CA ASP A 95 0.05 8.27 6.26
C ASP A 95 0.42 7.28 7.36
N VAL A 96 -0.57 6.58 7.94
CA VAL A 96 -0.37 5.61 9.02
C VAL A 96 0.55 4.47 8.58
N ILE A 97 0.27 3.85 7.43
CA ILE A 97 1.13 2.77 6.92
C ILE A 97 2.52 3.29 6.58
N GLY A 98 2.62 4.45 5.93
CA GLY A 98 3.90 5.05 5.55
C GLY A 98 4.79 5.34 6.76
N SER A 99 4.24 5.95 7.81
CA SER A 99 4.97 6.22 9.05
C SER A 99 5.35 4.93 9.79
N LEU A 100 4.51 3.90 9.77
CA LEU A 100 4.87 2.59 10.34
C LEU A 100 6.02 1.92 9.59
N ILE A 101 6.04 2.01 8.25
CA ILE A 101 7.13 1.47 7.42
C ILE A 101 8.46 2.13 7.78
N ASP A 102 8.50 3.46 7.86
CA ASP A 102 9.73 4.18 8.16
C ASP A 102 10.21 3.92 9.59
N LYS A 103 9.29 3.84 10.56
CA LYS A 103 9.62 3.42 11.93
C LYS A 103 10.28 2.04 11.95
N LEU A 104 9.66 1.04 11.31
CA LEU A 104 10.22 -0.32 11.29
C LEU A 104 11.52 -0.43 10.49
N SER A 105 11.68 0.38 9.45
CA SER A 105 12.92 0.46 8.67
C SER A 105 14.05 1.08 9.50
N HIS A 106 13.75 2.13 10.27
CA HIS A 106 14.69 2.74 11.19
C HIS A 106 15.11 1.76 12.29
N ASP A 107 14.15 1.14 12.99
CA ASP A 107 14.43 0.18 14.07
C ASP A 107 15.35 -0.96 13.62
N ARG A 108 15.23 -1.40 12.35
CA ARG A 108 16.11 -2.41 11.76
C ARG A 108 17.55 -1.94 11.56
N LYS A 109 17.74 -0.69 11.10
CA LYS A 109 19.08 -0.10 10.89
C LYS A 109 19.92 0.02 12.16
N TRP A 110 19.29 0.00 13.34
CA TRP A 110 19.96 0.09 14.64
C TRP A 110 19.99 -1.24 15.41
N ALA A 111 19.49 -2.33 14.81
CA ALA A 111 19.55 -3.68 15.36
C ALA A 111 20.68 -4.53 14.73
N GLU A 112 21.31 -4.01 13.67
CA GLU A 112 22.48 -4.56 12.95
C GLU A 112 23.76 -3.84 13.36
#